data_AF-A0A7Y5LD53-F1
#
_entry.id   AF-A0A7Y5LD53-F1
#
_cell.length_a   1.000
_cell.length_b   1.000
_cell.length_c   1.000
_cell.angle_alpha   90.00
_cell.angle_beta   90.00
_cell.angle_gamma   90.00
#
_symmetry.space_group_name_H-M   'P 1'
#
loop_
_entity.id
_entity.type
_entity.pdbx_description
1 polymer ?
#
loop_
_entity_poly.entity_id
_entity_poly.type
_entity_poly.pdbx_seq_one_letter_code
_entity_poly.pdbx_strand_id
1 'polypeptide(L)'
;MTWRSIGPYRGGRSVAVAGHPDQPYTYYFGGTGGGVWKSDDGGITWLNISDGFFKTGSVGYIAVAESDPNVIYVGMGESAIRGNISYGDGIYKSVDAGKTWTHLGLQETHFIGRVAVHPKNPDVVYVAALGHVFGSNKERGVYRSTDGGKTWKNILFKDDKTGAIDIVLDPRNPRVIYASMWECYRNPWSMSSGGPGSSLYQSTDGGDTWTEITKNPGLPKGLVGKIGLSCSPVKDDLVWAVVENENGGVFRSDDAGKTWTRTNDSRDLRQRAWYYTRIFADTKNPDAVFVLNVQFHKSIDGGKTFKTISSNHVDYHDLWIDPRNSDRMIVGNDGGAEVTYNGGKTWTDQDQATAQFYHVAVDNQFPYHVFGAQQDNSSVEILSRTTSYGIDTKDWWTSAGCECGYITPHPVKPHVTYGGCYAGYLGRYDRLTGQEQNIMPWQEYATGAASESKFRFQWTFPIVISPHDPNVLYVTAQNVFRSTDEGMSWTMISPDLTRNDTAKQKSSGGPITKDNTTVEFYNTIFSFAESPKEKGVLWTGSDDGLIHISRDNGQSWQNVSIKDFGEGLISIIEL
;
A
#
# COMPACT_ATOMS: atom_id res chain seq x y z
N MET A 1 4.36 27.35 15.71
CA MET A 1 3.30 27.10 14.72
C MET A 1 2.40 26.00 15.26
N THR A 2 1.10 26.05 15.01
CA THR A 2 0.13 25.02 15.42
C THR A 2 -0.48 24.42 14.17
N TRP A 3 -0.42 23.09 14.04
CA TRP A 3 -1.03 22.37 12.93
C TRP A 3 -2.53 22.19 13.15
N ARG A 4 -3.29 22.15 12.06
CA ARG A 4 -4.74 21.88 12.04
C ARG A 4 -5.03 20.97 10.86
N SER A 5 -5.81 19.90 11.08
CA SER A 5 -6.33 19.10 9.97
C SER A 5 -7.37 19.91 9.17
N ILE A 6 -7.23 19.87 7.85
CA ILE A 6 -8.21 20.40 6.90
C ILE A 6 -8.94 19.28 6.14
N GLY A 7 -8.75 18.02 6.54
CA GLY A 7 -9.24 16.87 5.81
C GLY A 7 -8.37 16.50 4.60
N PRO A 8 -8.93 15.76 3.62
CA PRO A 8 -10.32 15.34 3.58
C PRO A 8 -10.61 14.28 4.67
N TYR A 9 -11.86 14.24 5.15
CA TYR A 9 -12.34 13.17 6.03
C TYR A 9 -12.72 11.96 5.17
N ARG A 10 -11.70 11.37 4.55
CA ARG A 10 -11.76 10.20 3.68
C ARG A 10 -10.50 9.38 3.86
N GLY A 11 -10.69 8.13 4.26
CA GLY A 11 -9.58 7.25 4.61
C GLY A 11 -8.63 7.01 3.43
N GLY A 12 -7.36 6.86 3.77
CA GLY A 12 -6.35 6.25 2.92
C GLY A 12 -6.10 4.81 3.34
N ARG A 13 -5.18 4.14 2.65
CA ARG A 13 -4.95 2.71 2.79
C ARG A 13 -4.62 2.26 4.21
N SER A 14 -5.26 1.17 4.62
CA SER A 14 -5.05 0.46 5.87
C SER A 14 -4.73 -1.00 5.61
N VAL A 15 -3.59 -1.46 6.13
CA VAL A 15 -3.12 -2.86 5.96
C VAL A 15 -3.07 -3.64 7.27
N ALA A 16 -3.59 -3.05 8.35
CA ALA A 16 -3.56 -3.62 9.67
C ALA A 16 -4.83 -3.25 10.43
N VAL A 17 -5.58 -4.25 10.90
CA VAL A 17 -6.75 -4.02 11.75
C VAL A 17 -6.79 -5.00 12.90
N ALA A 18 -7.35 -4.57 14.02
CA ALA A 18 -7.53 -5.43 15.17
C ALA A 18 -8.78 -5.03 15.98
N GLY A 19 -9.34 -6.00 16.67
CA GLY A 19 -10.34 -5.80 17.71
C GLY A 19 -10.03 -6.66 18.92
N HIS A 20 -10.84 -6.53 19.97
CA HIS A 20 -10.73 -7.42 21.13
C HIS A 20 -12.10 -8.00 21.51
N PRO A 21 -12.17 -9.32 21.77
CA PRO A 21 -13.46 -9.96 22.00
C PRO A 21 -14.18 -9.48 23.28
N ASP A 22 -13.45 -9.04 24.32
CA ASP A 22 -14.01 -8.43 25.54
C ASP A 22 -14.39 -6.94 25.42
N GLN A 23 -14.02 -6.27 24.33
CA GLN A 23 -14.29 -4.85 24.13
C GLN A 23 -15.11 -4.66 22.85
N PRO A 24 -16.44 -4.83 22.92
CA PRO A 24 -17.26 -5.01 21.73
C PRO A 24 -17.34 -3.83 20.77
N TYR A 25 -16.93 -2.65 21.22
CA TYR A 25 -16.93 -1.40 20.45
C TYR A 25 -15.51 -0.86 20.22
N THR A 26 -14.47 -1.60 20.65
CA THR A 26 -13.09 -1.16 20.52
C THR A 26 -12.40 -1.84 19.35
N TYR A 27 -11.92 -1.00 18.43
CA TYR A 27 -11.18 -1.43 17.25
C TYR A 27 -9.97 -0.53 17.02
N TYR A 28 -9.01 -1.08 16.28
CA TYR A 28 -7.78 -0.41 15.90
C TYR A 28 -7.56 -0.60 14.42
N PHE A 29 -7.00 0.42 13.76
CA PHE A 29 -6.41 0.25 12.44
C PHE A 29 -5.07 0.97 12.33
N GLY A 30 -4.25 0.51 11.40
CA GLY A 30 -2.95 1.07 11.08
C GLY A 30 -2.93 1.58 9.65
N GLY A 31 -2.76 2.90 9.49
CA GLY A 31 -2.66 3.52 8.18
C GLY A 31 -1.28 3.38 7.56
N THR A 32 -1.21 3.36 6.23
CA THR A 32 0.06 3.41 5.50
C THR A 32 0.52 4.86 5.36
N GLY A 33 1.32 5.32 6.33
CA GLY A 33 1.72 6.73 6.48
C GLY A 33 0.84 7.52 7.46
N GLY A 34 -0.14 6.87 8.10
CA GLY A 34 -1.14 7.51 8.97
C GLY A 34 -1.06 7.16 10.45
N GLY A 35 -0.15 6.27 10.87
CA GLY A 35 -0.03 5.83 12.27
C GLY A 35 -1.15 4.88 12.71
N VAL A 36 -1.35 4.76 14.02
CA VAL A 36 -2.35 3.88 14.64
C VAL A 36 -3.52 4.71 15.15
N TRP A 37 -4.72 4.23 14.82
CA TRP A 37 -5.98 4.85 15.20
C TRP A 37 -6.82 3.88 16.00
N LYS A 38 -7.63 4.43 16.90
CA LYS A 38 -8.53 3.69 17.78
C LYS A 38 -9.94 4.25 17.71
N SER A 39 -10.91 3.36 17.68
CA SER A 39 -12.31 3.64 17.95
C SER A 39 -12.73 2.94 19.24
N ASP A 40 -13.55 3.59 20.06
CA ASP A 40 -14.18 3.01 21.25
C ASP A 40 -15.73 3.08 21.23
N ASP A 41 -16.29 3.59 20.13
CA ASP A 41 -17.72 3.73 19.88
C ASP A 41 -18.21 2.86 18.71
N GLY A 42 -17.38 1.91 18.29
CA GLY A 42 -17.76 0.88 17.36
C GLY A 42 -17.52 1.18 15.89
N GLY A 43 -16.54 2.04 15.59
CA GLY A 43 -16.13 2.44 14.25
C GLY A 43 -16.81 3.72 13.75
N ILE A 44 -17.49 4.46 14.64
CA ILE A 44 -18.14 5.73 14.30
C ILE A 44 -17.13 6.88 14.35
N THR A 45 -16.27 6.90 15.38
CA THR A 45 -15.18 7.88 15.46
C THR A 45 -13.84 7.20 15.66
N TRP A 46 -12.79 7.85 15.14
CA TRP A 46 -11.42 7.36 15.16
C TRP A 46 -10.47 8.43 15.68
N LEU A 47 -9.64 8.06 16.66
CA LEU A 47 -8.63 8.93 17.25
C LEU A 47 -7.23 8.37 16.97
N ASN A 48 -6.32 9.20 16.49
CA ASN A 48 -4.91 8.84 16.41
C ASN A 48 -4.36 8.65 17.84
N ILE A 49 -3.67 7.54 18.05
CA ILE A 49 -3.07 7.16 19.34
C ILE A 49 -1.56 6.94 19.24
N SER A 50 -0.93 7.25 18.11
CA SER A 50 0.50 7.03 17.86
C SER A 50 1.33 8.31 17.77
N ASP A 51 0.70 9.44 17.43
CA ASP A 51 1.39 10.70 17.22
C ASP A 51 2.08 11.17 18.50
N GLY A 52 3.30 11.69 18.35
CA GLY A 52 4.16 12.05 19.48
C GLY A 52 4.93 10.88 20.09
N PHE A 53 4.60 9.63 19.75
CA PHE A 53 5.34 8.44 20.20
C PHE A 53 6.12 7.76 19.08
N PHE A 54 5.51 7.60 17.90
CA PHE A 54 6.11 6.85 16.79
C PHE A 54 7.02 7.73 15.94
N LYS A 55 8.10 7.15 15.39
CA LYS A 55 9.03 7.87 14.51
C LYS A 55 8.71 7.74 13.03
N THR A 56 7.93 6.73 12.65
CA THR A 56 7.48 6.47 11.27
C THR A 56 5.98 6.30 11.21
N GLY A 57 5.35 6.61 10.07
CA GLY A 57 3.89 6.60 9.92
C GLY A 57 3.28 5.32 9.34
N SER A 58 4.05 4.45 8.69
CA SER A 58 3.51 3.23 8.06
C SER A 58 3.41 2.09 9.05
N VAL A 59 2.21 1.55 9.24
CA VAL A 59 1.94 0.40 10.10
C VAL A 59 1.82 -0.86 9.23
N GLY A 60 2.52 -1.93 9.61
CA GLY A 60 2.49 -3.23 8.93
C GLY A 60 1.55 -4.24 9.55
N TYR A 61 1.40 -4.23 10.89
CA TYR A 61 0.45 -5.10 11.58
C TYR A 61 0.12 -4.59 12.99
N ILE A 62 -1.08 -4.89 13.48
CA ILE A 62 -1.52 -4.60 14.85
C ILE A 62 -1.98 -5.91 15.49
N ALA A 63 -1.45 -6.23 16.67
CA ALA A 63 -1.89 -7.37 17.46
C ALA A 63 -2.28 -6.91 18.87
N VAL A 64 -3.57 -7.08 19.21
CA VAL A 64 -4.05 -6.94 20.58
C VAL A 64 -3.97 -8.31 21.26
N ALA A 65 -3.38 -8.39 22.44
CA ALA A 65 -3.26 -9.66 23.14
C ALA A 65 -4.63 -10.15 23.61
N GLU A 66 -5.01 -11.38 23.23
CA GLU A 66 -6.31 -11.97 23.64
C GLU A 66 -6.43 -12.16 25.16
N SER A 67 -5.30 -12.28 25.86
CA SER A 67 -5.24 -12.43 27.32
C SER A 67 -5.32 -11.11 28.08
N ASP A 68 -5.08 -9.97 27.42
CA ASP A 68 -5.17 -8.64 28.05
C ASP A 68 -5.39 -7.56 26.97
N PRO A 69 -6.58 -6.95 26.88
CA PRO A 69 -6.87 -5.91 25.88
C PRO A 69 -6.04 -4.63 26.04
N ASN A 70 -5.32 -4.44 27.15
CA ASN A 70 -4.44 -3.29 27.32
C ASN A 70 -3.10 -3.46 26.59
N VAL A 71 -2.71 -4.71 26.32
CA VAL A 71 -1.43 -5.02 25.67
C VAL A 71 -1.61 -5.06 24.16
N ILE A 72 -0.94 -4.12 23.49
CA ILE A 72 -0.98 -3.97 22.03
C ILE A 72 0.45 -3.99 21.52
N TYR A 73 0.71 -4.80 20.51
CA TYR A 73 1.95 -4.77 19.73
C TYR A 73 1.67 -4.24 18.34
N VAL A 74 2.54 -3.35 17.85
CA VAL A 74 2.44 -2.76 16.52
C VAL A 74 3.75 -3.00 15.79
N GLY A 75 3.65 -3.67 14.64
CA GLY A 75 4.76 -3.80 13.71
C GLY A 75 4.74 -2.70 12.68
N MET A 76 5.86 -2.01 12.50
CA MET A 76 5.99 -0.88 11.59
C MET A 76 6.48 -1.30 10.20
N GLY A 77 6.14 -0.50 9.20
CA GLY A 77 6.46 -0.70 7.79
C GLY A 77 5.49 -1.68 7.12
N GLU A 78 4.76 -1.18 6.13
CA GLU A 78 3.72 -1.95 5.45
C GLU A 78 4.31 -3.11 4.63
N SER A 79 3.59 -4.23 4.53
CA SER A 79 4.10 -5.43 3.86
C SER A 79 3.61 -5.59 2.40
N ALA A 80 2.78 -4.65 1.94
CA ALA A 80 2.26 -4.55 0.58
C ALA A 80 3.20 -3.73 -0.31
N ILE A 81 4.21 -4.38 -0.89
CA ILE A 81 5.38 -3.76 -1.53
C ILE A 81 5.10 -2.97 -2.84
N ARG A 82 4.46 -1.80 -2.75
CA ARG A 82 4.21 -0.87 -3.89
C ARG A 82 5.43 0.03 -4.16
N GLY A 83 5.43 0.76 -5.28
CA GLY A 83 6.52 1.68 -5.66
C GLY A 83 6.78 2.79 -4.66
N ASN A 84 5.72 3.30 -4.04
CA ASN A 84 5.76 4.45 -3.12
C ASN A 84 5.54 4.01 -1.66
N ILE A 85 6.12 2.87 -1.30
CA ILE A 85 6.06 2.30 0.04
C ILE A 85 7.04 3.01 1.01
N SER A 86 6.64 3.15 2.28
CA SER A 86 7.52 3.69 3.34
C SER A 86 7.90 2.62 4.36
N TYR A 87 9.17 2.65 4.78
CA TYR A 87 9.71 1.74 5.78
C TYR A 87 9.24 2.12 7.20
N GLY A 88 9.26 1.14 8.09
CA GLY A 88 9.08 1.32 9.51
C GLY A 88 10.37 1.15 10.29
N ASP A 89 10.27 1.29 11.60
CA ASP A 89 11.39 1.25 12.54
C ASP A 89 11.26 0.14 13.60
N GLY A 90 10.54 -0.95 13.30
CA GLY A 90 10.47 -2.15 14.15
C GLY A 90 9.16 -2.30 14.91
N ILE A 91 9.22 -2.61 16.21
CA ILE A 91 8.04 -2.92 17.04
C ILE A 91 7.79 -1.87 18.12
N TYR A 92 6.53 -1.48 18.31
CA TYR A 92 6.05 -0.72 19.47
C TYR A 92 5.12 -1.57 20.32
N LYS A 93 5.12 -1.32 21.64
CA LYS A 93 4.18 -1.92 22.60
C LYS A 93 3.51 -0.87 23.46
N SER A 94 2.21 -1.04 23.65
CA SER A 94 1.41 -0.38 24.68
C SER A 94 1.03 -1.40 25.74
N VAL A 95 0.90 -0.96 26.99
CA VAL A 95 0.33 -1.74 28.11
C VAL A 95 -0.87 -1.04 28.76
N ASP A 96 -1.40 0.01 28.11
CA ASP A 96 -2.50 0.85 28.61
C ASP A 96 -3.52 1.18 27.52
N ALA A 97 -3.71 0.23 26.59
CA ALA A 97 -4.66 0.31 25.46
C ALA A 97 -4.43 1.51 24.52
N GLY A 98 -3.15 1.86 24.30
CA GLY A 98 -2.69 2.83 23.31
C GLY A 98 -2.47 4.24 23.85
N LYS A 99 -2.51 4.45 25.17
CA LYS A 99 -2.28 5.79 25.74
C LYS A 99 -0.79 6.15 25.74
N THR A 100 0.08 5.16 25.97
CA THR A 100 1.53 5.30 25.89
C THR A 100 2.16 4.14 25.16
N TRP A 101 3.32 4.40 24.55
CA TRP A 101 4.03 3.41 23.74
C TRP A 101 5.51 3.34 24.12
N THR A 102 6.04 2.13 24.06
CA THR A 102 7.47 1.83 24.19
C THR A 102 7.98 1.19 22.90
N HIS A 103 9.08 1.70 22.36
CA HIS A 103 9.77 1.10 21.24
C HIS A 103 10.59 -0.12 21.69
N LEU A 104 10.51 -1.23 20.96
CA LEU A 104 11.01 -2.55 21.36
C LEU A 104 12.14 -3.09 20.45
N GLY A 105 12.72 -2.23 19.60
CA GLY A 105 13.78 -2.63 18.67
C GLY A 105 13.27 -3.23 17.36
N LEU A 106 14.12 -4.00 16.68
CA LEU A 106 13.94 -4.51 15.30
C LEU A 106 13.90 -3.41 14.23
N GLN A 107 14.65 -2.32 14.42
CA GLN A 107 14.70 -1.17 13.50
C GLN A 107 15.06 -1.60 12.07
N GLU A 108 16.11 -2.40 11.93
CA GLU A 108 16.66 -2.83 10.64
C GLU A 108 15.81 -3.91 9.93
N THR A 109 14.65 -4.30 10.49
CA THR A 109 13.73 -5.17 9.74
C THR A 109 12.96 -4.39 8.68
N HIS A 110 12.78 -3.08 8.86
CA HIS A 110 12.00 -2.14 8.03
C HIS A 110 10.53 -2.47 7.78
N PHE A 111 10.17 -3.72 7.46
CA PHE A 111 8.83 -4.12 7.06
C PHE A 111 8.40 -5.34 7.87
N ILE A 112 7.32 -5.19 8.63
CA ILE A 112 6.74 -6.26 9.45
C ILE A 112 5.49 -6.80 8.76
N GLY A 113 5.51 -8.08 8.39
CA GLY A 113 4.40 -8.76 7.71
C GLY A 113 3.26 -9.14 8.64
N ARG A 114 3.61 -9.60 9.85
CA ARG A 114 2.64 -10.01 10.88
C ARG A 114 3.26 -10.03 12.27
N VAL A 115 2.43 -9.79 13.28
CA VAL A 115 2.75 -10.00 14.70
C VAL A 115 1.73 -10.97 15.28
N ALA A 116 2.18 -12.00 15.97
CA ALA A 116 1.31 -12.97 16.62
C ALA A 116 1.65 -13.08 18.11
N VAL A 117 0.65 -12.92 18.97
CA VAL A 117 0.80 -12.95 20.42
C VAL A 117 0.24 -14.27 20.94
N HIS A 118 0.94 -14.90 21.88
CA HIS A 118 0.46 -16.14 22.49
C HIS A 118 -0.87 -15.89 23.23
N PRO A 119 -1.91 -16.72 23.00
CA PRO A 119 -3.28 -16.40 23.43
C PRO A 119 -3.46 -16.28 24.95
N LYS A 120 -2.59 -16.95 25.72
CA LYS A 120 -2.64 -16.97 27.20
C LYS A 120 -1.49 -16.23 27.89
N ASN A 121 -0.55 -15.67 27.15
CA ASN A 121 0.61 -15.01 27.73
C ASN A 121 1.07 -13.87 26.82
N PRO A 122 0.80 -12.60 27.16
CA PRO A 122 1.14 -11.46 26.31
C PRO A 122 2.65 -11.21 26.20
N ASP A 123 3.48 -11.86 27.02
CA ASP A 123 4.95 -11.72 26.94
C ASP A 123 5.62 -12.65 25.92
N VAL A 124 4.88 -13.65 25.41
CA VAL A 124 5.35 -14.50 24.31
C VAL A 124 4.77 -13.97 23.00
N VAL A 125 5.64 -13.40 22.17
CA VAL A 125 5.26 -12.73 20.92
C VAL A 125 6.20 -13.14 19.79
N TYR A 126 5.62 -13.31 18.60
CA TYR A 126 6.31 -13.67 17.38
C TYR A 126 6.12 -12.59 16.33
N VAL A 127 7.16 -12.33 15.55
CA VAL A 127 7.20 -11.29 14.51
C VAL A 127 7.68 -11.92 13.22
N ALA A 128 6.86 -11.85 12.17
CA ALA A 128 7.28 -12.14 10.81
C ALA A 128 7.92 -10.87 10.20
N ALA A 129 9.24 -10.84 10.14
CA ALA A 129 10.02 -9.73 9.60
C ALA A 129 10.38 -10.00 8.13
N LEU A 130 9.86 -9.16 7.24
CA LEU A 130 10.15 -9.27 5.81
C LEU A 130 11.59 -8.83 5.50
N GLY A 131 12.11 -7.83 6.22
CA GLY A 131 13.41 -7.21 5.91
C GLY A 131 13.32 -6.21 4.77
N HIS A 132 14.48 -5.73 4.34
CA HIS A 132 14.60 -4.68 3.33
C HIS A 132 14.05 -5.16 1.98
N VAL A 133 13.09 -4.46 1.40
CA VAL A 133 12.57 -4.85 0.07
C VAL A 133 13.40 -4.28 -1.08
N PHE A 134 14.22 -3.25 -0.79
CA PHE A 134 15.08 -2.56 -1.76
C PHE A 134 16.52 -3.11 -1.86
N GLY A 135 16.83 -4.16 -1.11
CA GLY A 135 18.16 -4.78 -1.11
C GLY A 135 18.27 -5.91 -0.10
N SER A 136 19.36 -6.68 -0.16
CA SER A 136 19.63 -7.75 0.80
C SER A 136 19.91 -7.19 2.21
N ASN A 137 19.46 -7.90 3.25
CA ASN A 137 19.79 -7.61 4.66
C ASN A 137 19.63 -8.88 5.51
N LYS A 138 20.28 -8.93 6.67
CA LYS A 138 20.26 -10.12 7.55
C LYS A 138 19.09 -10.13 8.52
N GLU A 139 18.44 -8.98 8.71
CA GLU A 139 17.36 -8.76 9.67
C GLU A 139 16.03 -9.16 9.05
N ARG A 140 15.90 -10.47 8.83
CA ARG A 140 14.77 -11.16 8.20
C ARG A 140 14.35 -12.38 8.99
N GLY A 141 13.14 -12.88 8.74
CA GLY A 141 12.65 -14.15 9.24
C GLY A 141 11.74 -14.01 10.45
N VAL A 142 11.62 -15.08 11.24
CA VAL A 142 10.73 -15.10 12.41
C VAL A 142 11.52 -14.76 13.66
N TYR A 143 11.13 -13.68 14.33
CA TYR A 143 11.64 -13.32 15.65
C TYR A 143 10.65 -13.75 16.72
N ARG A 144 11.17 -14.24 17.85
CA ARG A 144 10.39 -14.56 19.05
C ARG A 144 10.95 -13.79 20.24
N SER A 145 10.05 -13.26 21.06
CA SER A 145 10.34 -12.79 22.41
C SER A 145 9.53 -13.61 23.41
N THR A 146 10.08 -13.80 24.61
CA THR A 146 9.42 -14.45 25.76
C THR A 146 9.41 -13.56 27.00
N ASP A 147 9.75 -12.28 26.84
CA ASP A 147 9.84 -11.27 27.91
C ASP A 147 9.10 -9.97 27.57
N GLY A 148 8.11 -10.08 26.67
CA GLY A 148 7.27 -8.97 26.26
C GLY A 148 7.94 -7.99 25.31
N GLY A 149 8.93 -8.46 24.55
CA GLY A 149 9.66 -7.71 23.52
C GLY A 149 10.88 -6.96 24.02
N LYS A 150 11.38 -7.25 25.24
CA LYS A 150 12.64 -6.66 25.73
C LYS A 150 13.84 -7.28 25.02
N THR A 151 13.77 -8.57 24.71
CA THR A 151 14.75 -9.27 23.89
C THR A 151 14.09 -10.07 22.79
N TRP A 152 14.79 -10.21 21.66
CA TRP A 152 14.32 -10.92 20.48
C TRP A 152 15.34 -11.96 20.04
N LYS A 153 14.87 -13.16 19.73
CA LYS A 153 15.65 -14.24 19.11
C LYS A 153 15.12 -14.50 17.71
N ASN A 154 15.99 -14.46 16.71
CA ASN A 154 15.65 -14.96 15.37
C ASN A 154 15.60 -16.50 15.42
N ILE A 155 14.42 -17.08 15.27
CA ILE A 155 14.16 -18.52 15.42
C ILE A 155 13.90 -19.24 14.09
N LEU A 156 13.72 -18.49 12.99
CA LEU A 156 13.64 -19.03 11.64
C LEU A 156 14.23 -18.03 10.65
N PHE A 157 15.36 -18.38 10.06
CA PHE A 157 16.06 -17.57 9.07
C PHE A 157 16.45 -18.44 7.87
N LYS A 158 16.28 -17.92 6.66
CA LYS A 158 16.59 -18.64 5.41
C LYS A 158 17.88 -18.10 4.79
N ASP A 159 17.88 -16.82 4.42
CA ASP A 159 18.99 -16.09 3.80
C ASP A 159 18.72 -14.57 3.85
N ASP A 160 19.57 -13.77 3.22
CA ASP A 160 19.51 -12.30 3.24
C ASP A 160 18.55 -11.67 2.21
N LYS A 161 17.80 -12.49 1.47
CA LYS A 161 16.80 -12.09 0.44
C LYS A 161 15.38 -12.56 0.77
N THR A 162 15.25 -13.50 1.69
CA THR A 162 13.98 -14.15 2.03
C THR A 162 13.55 -13.78 3.44
N GLY A 163 12.42 -13.06 3.55
CA GLY A 163 11.83 -12.66 4.83
C GLY A 163 10.64 -13.50 5.23
N ALA A 164 10.20 -13.40 6.48
CA ALA A 164 8.92 -13.96 6.90
C ALA A 164 7.81 -12.94 6.61
N ILE A 165 6.71 -13.39 6.00
CA ILE A 165 5.58 -12.52 5.62
C ILE A 165 4.30 -12.83 6.41
N ASP A 166 4.14 -14.08 6.84
CA ASP A 166 3.00 -14.52 7.64
C ASP A 166 3.46 -15.45 8.77
N ILE A 167 2.79 -15.37 9.91
CA ILE A 167 2.97 -16.28 11.05
C ILE A 167 1.64 -16.44 11.79
N VAL A 168 1.22 -17.68 11.97
CA VAL A 168 -0.02 -18.01 12.69
C VAL A 168 0.25 -19.08 13.74
N LEU A 169 -0.31 -18.86 14.93
CA LEU A 169 -0.36 -19.86 16.00
C LEU A 169 -1.70 -20.58 15.88
N ASP A 170 -1.69 -21.90 16.07
CA ASP A 170 -2.94 -22.62 16.29
C ASP A 170 -3.58 -22.11 17.60
N PRO A 171 -4.80 -21.53 17.56
CA PRO A 171 -5.43 -20.93 18.74
C PRO A 171 -5.78 -21.97 19.82
N ARG A 172 -5.91 -23.24 19.46
CA ARG A 172 -6.21 -24.35 20.38
C ARG A 172 -4.94 -24.99 20.93
N ASN A 173 -3.85 -24.96 20.16
CA ASN A 173 -2.53 -25.43 20.59
C ASN A 173 -1.40 -24.50 20.11
N PRO A 174 -1.05 -23.44 20.87
CA PRO A 174 -0.08 -22.43 20.43
C PRO A 174 1.37 -22.93 20.34
N ARG A 175 1.66 -24.21 20.63
CA ARG A 175 2.93 -24.83 20.26
C ARG A 175 3.02 -25.15 18.77
N VAL A 176 1.88 -25.31 18.10
CA VAL A 176 1.81 -25.50 16.66
C VAL A 176 1.78 -24.13 16.00
N ILE A 177 2.79 -23.87 15.18
CA ILE A 177 3.00 -22.58 14.52
C ILE A 177 3.26 -22.84 13.05
N TYR A 178 2.66 -22.04 12.18
CA TYR A 178 2.98 -22.00 10.77
C TYR A 178 3.58 -20.66 10.40
N ALA A 179 4.60 -20.67 9.55
CA ALA A 179 5.23 -19.46 9.05
C ALA A 179 5.47 -19.56 7.55
N SER A 180 5.19 -18.48 6.82
CA SER A 180 5.55 -18.38 5.40
C SER A 180 6.73 -17.44 5.21
N MET A 181 7.67 -17.91 4.40
CA MET A 181 8.86 -17.20 3.97
C MET A 181 8.68 -16.76 2.52
N TRP A 182 9.04 -15.53 2.21
CA TRP A 182 8.84 -14.89 0.91
C TRP A 182 10.12 -14.23 0.43
N GLU A 183 10.60 -14.68 -0.73
CA GLU A 183 11.67 -14.04 -1.46
C GLU A 183 11.04 -13.01 -2.41
N CYS A 184 11.35 -11.75 -2.18
CA CYS A 184 10.87 -10.64 -3.00
C CYS A 184 11.88 -9.49 -3.00
N TYR A 185 11.83 -8.67 -4.04
CA TYR A 185 12.53 -7.40 -4.06
C TYR A 185 11.77 -6.37 -4.87
N ARG A 186 12.13 -5.11 -4.65
CA ARG A 186 11.66 -3.97 -5.42
C ARG A 186 12.80 -3.00 -5.70
N ASN A 187 12.77 -2.41 -6.88
CA ASN A 187 13.63 -1.31 -7.29
C ASN A 187 12.79 -0.32 -8.13
N PRO A 188 13.34 0.83 -8.54
CA PRO A 188 12.54 1.87 -9.23
C PRO A 188 11.85 1.40 -10.51
N TRP A 189 12.39 0.38 -11.20
CA TRP A 189 11.92 -0.08 -12.51
C TRP A 189 11.33 -1.50 -12.52
N SER A 190 11.27 -2.16 -11.36
CA SER A 190 10.83 -3.54 -11.28
C SER A 190 10.51 -3.98 -9.86
N MET A 191 9.62 -4.96 -9.76
CA MET A 191 9.34 -5.73 -8.56
C MET A 191 9.36 -7.22 -8.93
N SER A 192 9.81 -8.07 -8.00
CA SER A 192 9.73 -9.51 -8.14
C SER A 192 9.05 -10.14 -6.94
N SER A 193 8.06 -11.01 -7.20
CA SER A 193 7.44 -11.87 -6.19
C SER A 193 7.70 -13.35 -6.48
N GLY A 194 8.22 -14.04 -5.47
CA GLY A 194 8.53 -15.46 -5.54
C GLY A 194 9.95 -15.74 -6.02
N GLY A 195 10.54 -16.74 -5.41
CA GLY A 195 11.95 -17.09 -5.56
C GLY A 195 12.28 -18.40 -4.82
N PRO A 196 13.44 -19.02 -5.08
CA PRO A 196 13.81 -20.31 -4.51
C PRO A 196 13.80 -20.36 -2.97
N GLY A 197 13.93 -19.22 -2.29
CA GLY A 197 13.83 -19.11 -0.83
C GLY A 197 12.39 -19.14 -0.30
N SER A 198 11.39 -18.83 -1.13
CA SER A 198 9.98 -18.80 -0.71
C SER A 198 9.50 -20.19 -0.28
N SER A 199 8.89 -20.29 0.90
CA SER A 199 8.61 -21.57 1.54
C SER A 199 7.58 -21.48 2.66
N LEU A 200 7.00 -22.63 3.02
CA LEU A 200 6.06 -22.80 4.13
C LEU A 200 6.67 -23.73 5.18
N TYR A 201 6.64 -23.30 6.45
CA TYR A 201 7.18 -24.04 7.58
C TYR A 201 6.10 -24.33 8.63
N GLN A 202 6.30 -25.43 9.36
CA GLN A 202 5.56 -25.79 10.57
C GLN A 202 6.52 -26.02 11.73
N SER A 203 6.14 -25.56 12.92
CA SER A 203 6.71 -25.97 14.20
C SER A 203 5.62 -26.64 15.05
N THR A 204 6.01 -27.55 15.94
CA THR A 204 5.09 -28.21 16.91
C THR A 204 5.55 -28.07 18.37
N ASP A 205 6.61 -27.28 18.58
CA ASP A 205 7.30 -27.06 19.86
C ASP A 205 7.44 -25.56 20.19
N GLY A 206 6.58 -24.70 19.63
CA GLY A 206 6.59 -23.26 19.92
C GLY A 206 7.67 -22.48 19.17
N GLY A 207 8.17 -23.02 18.06
CA GLY A 207 9.15 -22.40 17.19
C GLY A 207 10.61 -22.70 17.55
N ASP A 208 10.87 -23.71 18.38
CA ASP A 208 12.24 -24.15 18.68
C ASP A 208 12.82 -24.99 17.53
N THR A 209 11.98 -25.80 16.88
CA THR A 209 12.32 -26.51 15.64
C THR A 209 11.26 -26.30 14.55
N TRP A 210 11.70 -26.38 13.28
CA TRP A 210 10.87 -26.12 12.12
C TRP A 210 11.05 -27.21 11.05
N THR A 211 9.94 -27.62 10.45
CA THR A 211 9.90 -28.52 9.29
C THR A 211 9.36 -27.75 8.09
N GLU A 212 10.09 -27.76 6.97
CA GLU A 212 9.59 -27.21 5.71
C GLU A 212 8.52 -28.15 5.14
N ILE A 213 7.32 -27.63 4.89
CA ILE A 213 6.17 -28.39 4.39
C ILE A 213 5.71 -27.93 3.00
N THR A 214 6.44 -27.01 2.35
CA THR A 214 6.13 -26.47 1.02
C THR A 214 5.88 -27.56 -0.04
N LYS A 215 6.53 -28.72 0.11
CA LYS A 215 6.51 -29.83 -0.86
C LYS A 215 5.60 -30.99 -0.45
N ASN A 216 4.80 -30.81 0.62
CA ASN A 216 3.91 -31.86 1.08
C ASN A 216 2.86 -32.21 0.02
N PRO A 217 2.36 -33.47 0.01
CA PRO A 217 1.38 -33.93 -0.98
C PRO A 217 0.17 -32.99 -1.09
N GLY A 218 -0.15 -32.59 -2.32
CA GLY A 218 -1.31 -31.75 -2.65
C GLY A 218 -1.00 -30.26 -2.83
N LEU A 219 0.12 -29.76 -2.32
CA LEU A 219 0.61 -28.41 -2.64
C LEU A 219 1.20 -28.36 -4.07
N PRO A 220 1.23 -27.17 -4.70
CA PRO A 220 1.72 -27.04 -6.07
C PRO A 220 3.24 -27.25 -6.13
N LYS A 221 3.71 -27.80 -7.25
CA LYS A 221 5.14 -27.98 -7.52
C LYS A 221 5.73 -26.70 -8.12
N GLY A 222 7.07 -26.59 -8.07
CA GLY A 222 7.81 -25.48 -8.67
C GLY A 222 7.96 -24.29 -7.72
N LEU A 223 8.07 -23.10 -8.30
CA LEU A 223 8.31 -21.87 -7.57
C LEU A 223 7.05 -21.39 -6.86
N VAL A 224 7.13 -21.07 -5.58
CA VAL A 224 6.05 -20.40 -4.85
C VAL A 224 6.42 -18.95 -4.57
N GLY A 225 5.42 -18.10 -4.43
CA GLY A 225 5.55 -16.71 -4.03
C GLY A 225 5.01 -16.48 -2.63
N LYS A 226 4.26 -15.38 -2.45
CA LYS A 226 3.63 -15.07 -1.16
C LYS A 226 2.62 -16.17 -0.79
N ILE A 227 2.56 -16.52 0.50
CA ILE A 227 1.61 -17.50 1.04
C ILE A 227 0.95 -16.90 2.27
N GLY A 228 -0.38 -16.86 2.24
CA GLY A 228 -1.22 -16.46 3.38
C GLY A 228 -1.77 -17.69 4.09
N LEU A 229 -1.86 -17.64 5.41
CA LEU A 229 -2.22 -18.78 6.27
C LEU A 229 -3.32 -18.43 7.28
N SER A 230 -4.15 -19.43 7.61
CA SER A 230 -5.04 -19.37 8.77
C SER A 230 -5.27 -20.74 9.36
N CYS A 231 -5.12 -20.85 10.68
CA CYS A 231 -5.60 -22.00 11.44
C CYS A 231 -7.09 -21.83 11.75
N SER A 232 -7.86 -22.92 11.78
CA SER A 232 -9.25 -22.87 12.22
C SER A 232 -9.33 -22.76 13.75
N PRO A 233 -10.10 -21.81 14.29
CA PRO A 233 -10.35 -21.74 15.74
C PRO A 233 -11.39 -22.77 16.22
N VAL A 234 -12.11 -23.43 15.30
CA VAL A 234 -13.24 -24.31 15.63
C VAL A 234 -12.96 -25.79 15.37
N LYS A 235 -12.01 -26.13 14.50
CA LYS A 235 -11.63 -27.51 14.17
C LYS A 235 -10.12 -27.69 14.29
N ASP A 236 -9.70 -28.63 15.14
CA ASP A 236 -8.29 -29.02 15.26
C ASP A 236 -7.72 -29.47 13.91
N ASP A 237 -6.42 -29.26 13.71
CA ASP A 237 -5.66 -29.68 12.53
C ASP A 237 -6.13 -29.09 11.18
N LEU A 238 -7.18 -28.27 11.17
CA LEU A 238 -7.65 -27.59 9.97
C LEU A 238 -6.86 -26.31 9.71
N VAL A 239 -6.14 -26.30 8.58
CA VAL A 239 -5.34 -25.18 8.12
C VAL A 239 -5.73 -24.80 6.69
N TRP A 240 -5.86 -23.50 6.47
CA TRP A 240 -6.09 -22.89 5.16
C TRP A 240 -4.83 -22.19 4.68
N ALA A 241 -4.60 -22.26 3.37
CA ALA A 241 -3.55 -21.51 2.71
C ALA A 241 -4.06 -20.91 1.40
N VAL A 242 -3.60 -19.71 1.06
CA VAL A 242 -3.69 -19.15 -0.29
C VAL A 242 -2.27 -18.97 -0.81
N VAL A 243 -1.97 -19.55 -1.97
CA VAL A 243 -0.60 -19.74 -2.46
C VAL A 243 -0.41 -19.09 -3.82
N GLU A 244 0.57 -18.18 -3.93
CA GLU A 244 1.07 -17.70 -5.21
C GLU A 244 1.93 -18.79 -5.88
N ASN A 245 1.45 -19.28 -7.02
CA ASN A 245 2.13 -20.23 -7.90
C ASN A 245 1.38 -20.21 -9.25
N GLU A 246 2.03 -20.68 -10.33
CA GLU A 246 1.38 -20.85 -11.64
C GLU A 246 0.09 -21.70 -11.53
N ASN A 247 0.16 -22.78 -10.73
CA ASN A 247 -0.94 -23.67 -10.35
C ASN A 247 -1.41 -23.41 -8.90
N GLY A 248 -1.32 -22.15 -8.44
CA GLY A 248 -1.70 -21.70 -7.10
C GLY A 248 -3.21 -21.57 -6.89
N GLY A 249 -3.63 -21.16 -5.69
CA GLY A 249 -5.05 -21.12 -5.34
C GLY A 249 -5.27 -21.23 -3.84
N VAL A 250 -6.50 -21.61 -3.46
CA VAL A 250 -6.87 -21.91 -2.07
C VAL A 250 -6.65 -23.38 -1.81
N PHE A 251 -5.97 -23.67 -0.70
CA PHE A 251 -5.66 -25.01 -0.23
C PHE A 251 -6.19 -25.21 1.18
N ARG A 252 -6.63 -26.43 1.44
CA ARG A 252 -7.12 -26.89 2.74
C ARG A 252 -6.33 -28.11 3.17
N SER A 253 -5.94 -28.15 4.44
CA SER A 253 -5.44 -29.36 5.10
C SER A 253 -6.31 -29.65 6.31
N ASP A 254 -6.71 -30.91 6.48
CA ASP A 254 -7.45 -31.40 7.65
C ASP A 254 -6.57 -32.26 8.58
N ASP A 255 -5.24 -32.25 8.37
CA ASP A 255 -4.27 -33.08 9.09
C ASP A 255 -3.00 -32.30 9.49
N ALA A 256 -3.18 -31.02 9.83
CA ALA A 256 -2.16 -30.09 10.29
C ALA A 256 -1.05 -29.82 9.27
N GLY A 257 -1.37 -29.86 7.98
CA GLY A 257 -0.46 -29.53 6.88
C GLY A 257 0.33 -30.71 6.32
N LYS A 258 0.02 -31.95 6.71
CA LYS A 258 0.69 -33.17 6.19
C LYS A 258 0.24 -33.46 4.76
N THR A 259 -1.05 -33.31 4.47
CA THR A 259 -1.63 -33.39 3.14
C THR A 259 -2.54 -32.20 2.86
N TRP A 260 -2.61 -31.81 1.60
CA TRP A 260 -3.37 -30.65 1.16
C TRP A 260 -4.32 -31.00 0.02
N THR A 261 -5.45 -30.29 -0.04
CA THR A 261 -6.38 -30.33 -1.16
C THR A 261 -6.49 -28.93 -1.73
N ARG A 262 -6.25 -28.74 -3.03
CA ARG A 262 -6.56 -27.50 -3.74
C ARG A 262 -8.07 -27.42 -3.90
N THR A 263 -8.73 -26.54 -3.14
CA THR A 263 -10.20 -26.44 -3.13
C THR A 263 -10.70 -25.46 -4.17
N ASN A 264 -9.90 -24.47 -4.57
CA ASN A 264 -10.23 -23.50 -5.60
C ASN A 264 -8.98 -22.99 -6.32
N ASP A 265 -9.06 -22.80 -7.63
CA ASP A 265 -7.97 -22.37 -8.50
C ASP A 265 -8.15 -20.98 -9.13
N SER A 266 -9.28 -20.32 -8.83
CA SER A 266 -9.66 -19.04 -9.41
C SER A 266 -8.56 -18.00 -9.23
N ARG A 267 -8.32 -17.23 -10.30
CA ARG A 267 -7.38 -16.12 -10.28
C ARG A 267 -7.89 -14.96 -9.44
N ASP A 268 -9.21 -14.81 -9.28
CA ASP A 268 -9.82 -13.69 -8.53
C ASP A 268 -9.42 -13.69 -7.06
N LEU A 269 -9.10 -14.86 -6.51
CA LEU A 269 -8.65 -15.03 -5.12
C LEU A 269 -7.16 -14.73 -4.93
N ARG A 270 -6.42 -14.48 -6.01
CA ARG A 270 -4.97 -14.31 -6.03
C ARG A 270 -4.50 -13.35 -7.11
N GLN A 271 -5.33 -12.37 -7.48
CA GLN A 271 -4.87 -11.28 -8.34
C GLN A 271 -3.75 -10.56 -7.59
N ARG A 272 -2.75 -10.03 -8.31
CA ARG A 272 -1.59 -9.29 -7.76
C ARG A 272 -1.08 -9.88 -6.44
N ALA A 273 -0.72 -11.16 -6.46
CA ALA A 273 -0.52 -11.95 -5.24
C ALA A 273 0.54 -11.37 -4.27
N TRP A 274 1.49 -10.57 -4.76
CA TRP A 274 2.44 -9.84 -3.92
C TRP A 274 1.80 -8.75 -3.05
N TYR A 275 0.75 -8.10 -3.57
CA TYR A 275 0.00 -7.03 -2.90
C TYR A 275 -0.99 -7.65 -1.91
N TYR A 276 -1.76 -8.65 -2.35
CA TYR A 276 -2.73 -9.38 -1.50
C TYR A 276 -2.17 -10.70 -0.97
N THR A 277 -2.98 -11.78 -0.98
CA THR A 277 -2.69 -13.12 -0.47
C THR A 277 -2.88 -13.23 1.04
N ARG A 278 -4.11 -12.98 1.50
CA ARG A 278 -4.56 -13.18 2.88
C ARG A 278 -5.79 -14.07 2.92
N ILE A 279 -5.84 -14.95 3.92
CA ILE A 279 -6.91 -15.92 4.13
C ILE A 279 -7.23 -16.01 5.62
N PHE A 280 -8.51 -16.12 5.96
CA PHE A 280 -8.96 -16.13 7.35
C PHE A 280 -10.05 -17.20 7.53
N ALA A 281 -9.84 -18.12 8.45
CA ALA A 281 -10.85 -19.11 8.83
C ALA A 281 -12.01 -18.41 9.57
N ASP A 282 -13.25 -18.83 9.32
CA ASP A 282 -14.40 -18.36 10.08
C ASP A 282 -14.32 -18.84 11.54
N THR A 283 -14.80 -18.01 12.47
CA THR A 283 -14.69 -18.25 13.91
C THR A 283 -15.77 -19.19 14.46
N LYS A 284 -16.75 -19.60 13.64
CA LYS A 284 -17.88 -20.46 14.04
C LYS A 284 -18.10 -21.64 13.12
N ASN A 285 -17.75 -21.54 11.83
CA ASN A 285 -17.98 -22.60 10.85
C ASN A 285 -16.65 -23.15 10.28
N PRO A 286 -16.32 -24.44 10.50
CA PRO A 286 -15.07 -25.02 10.00
C PRO A 286 -14.98 -25.09 8.46
N ASP A 287 -16.10 -25.04 7.76
CA ASP A 287 -16.11 -25.05 6.29
C ASP A 287 -16.18 -23.65 5.68
N ALA A 288 -16.24 -22.60 6.51
CA ALA A 288 -16.22 -21.22 6.04
C ALA A 288 -14.82 -20.60 6.13
N VAL A 289 -14.47 -19.86 5.08
CA VAL A 289 -13.17 -19.20 4.94
C VAL A 289 -13.32 -17.93 4.12
N PHE A 290 -12.57 -16.92 4.50
CA PHE A 290 -12.52 -15.62 3.83
C PHE A 290 -11.20 -15.47 3.09
N VAL A 291 -11.22 -14.88 1.91
CA VAL A 291 -10.02 -14.51 1.15
C VAL A 291 -10.11 -13.02 0.83
N LEU A 292 -9.04 -12.29 1.17
CA LEU A 292 -8.91 -10.89 0.83
C LEU A 292 -8.07 -10.74 -0.43
N ASN A 293 -8.61 -10.00 -1.39
CA ASN A 293 -7.96 -9.63 -2.63
C ASN A 293 -8.47 -8.23 -3.05
N VAL A 294 -8.43 -7.90 -4.35
CA VAL A 294 -9.14 -6.73 -4.91
C VAL A 294 -10.60 -6.72 -4.42
N GLN A 295 -11.21 -7.90 -4.34
CA GLN A 295 -12.54 -8.08 -3.77
C GLN A 295 -12.47 -8.90 -2.47
N PHE A 296 -13.44 -8.69 -1.58
CA PHE A 296 -13.57 -9.43 -0.33
C PHE A 296 -14.44 -10.66 -0.54
N HIS A 297 -13.89 -11.86 -0.37
CA HIS A 297 -14.59 -13.10 -0.69
C HIS A 297 -14.85 -13.97 0.55
N LYS A 298 -16.01 -14.62 0.60
CA LYS A 298 -16.35 -15.67 1.58
C LYS A 298 -16.80 -16.96 0.89
N SER A 299 -16.28 -18.07 1.37
CA SER A 299 -16.77 -19.42 1.11
C SER A 299 -17.43 -19.99 2.37
N ILE A 300 -18.39 -20.90 2.18
CA ILE A 300 -19.08 -21.64 3.25
C ILE A 300 -19.13 -23.15 2.98
N ASP A 301 -18.43 -23.63 1.96
CA ASP A 301 -18.51 -25.01 1.44
C ASP A 301 -17.15 -25.71 1.40
N GLY A 302 -16.26 -25.31 2.30
CA GLY A 302 -14.90 -25.80 2.37
C GLY A 302 -14.00 -25.19 1.31
N GLY A 303 -14.19 -23.91 0.99
CA GLY A 303 -13.31 -23.17 0.07
C GLY A 303 -13.47 -23.59 -1.39
N LYS A 304 -14.61 -24.19 -1.78
CA LYS A 304 -14.87 -24.64 -3.15
C LYS A 304 -15.48 -23.54 -4.00
N THR A 305 -16.50 -22.86 -3.46
CA THR A 305 -17.13 -21.70 -4.10
C THR A 305 -17.03 -20.47 -3.21
N PHE A 306 -16.91 -19.30 -3.84
CA PHE A 306 -16.76 -18.02 -3.16
C PHE A 306 -17.81 -17.02 -3.65
N LYS A 307 -18.31 -16.20 -2.72
CA LYS A 307 -19.16 -15.05 -3.00
C LYS A 307 -18.46 -13.79 -2.52
N THR A 308 -18.57 -12.72 -3.30
CA THR A 308 -18.07 -11.40 -2.90
C THR A 308 -18.98 -10.80 -1.84
N ILE A 309 -18.36 -10.23 -0.80
CA ILE A 309 -18.97 -9.36 0.19
C ILE A 309 -18.71 -7.93 -0.30
N SER A 310 -19.78 -7.13 -0.40
CA SER A 310 -19.65 -5.71 -0.76
C SER A 310 -19.43 -4.88 0.50
N SER A 311 -18.59 -3.86 0.40
CA SER A 311 -18.35 -2.84 1.42
C SER A 311 -18.20 -1.46 0.76
N ASN A 312 -17.69 -0.47 1.49
CA ASN A 312 -17.52 0.89 0.99
C ASN A 312 -16.31 1.08 0.05
N HIS A 313 -15.37 0.13 0.01
CA HIS A 313 -14.18 0.19 -0.86
C HIS A 313 -13.79 -1.18 -1.41
N VAL A 314 -12.74 -1.22 -2.23
CA VAL A 314 -12.07 -2.42 -2.75
C VAL A 314 -10.66 -2.54 -2.17
N ASP A 315 -9.90 -3.56 -2.57
CA ASP A 315 -8.49 -3.78 -2.21
C ASP A 315 -8.27 -4.03 -0.72
N TYR A 316 -8.62 -5.25 -0.28
CA TYR A 316 -8.66 -5.63 1.13
C TYR A 316 -7.35 -6.29 1.58
N HIS A 317 -6.84 -5.88 2.74
CA HIS A 317 -5.49 -6.23 3.19
C HIS A 317 -5.43 -6.96 4.53
N ASP A 318 -6.39 -6.72 5.42
CA ASP A 318 -6.44 -7.38 6.72
C ASP A 318 -7.87 -7.48 7.24
N LEU A 319 -8.13 -8.48 8.06
CA LEU A 319 -9.45 -8.79 8.61
C LEU A 319 -9.31 -9.33 10.02
N TRP A 320 -10.08 -8.76 10.93
CA TRP A 320 -10.30 -9.36 12.24
C TRP A 320 -11.76 -9.75 12.36
N ILE A 321 -11.99 -11.01 12.76
CA ILE A 321 -13.31 -11.57 13.04
C ILE A 321 -13.34 -11.89 14.53
N ASP A 322 -14.38 -11.43 15.23
CA ASP A 322 -14.50 -11.75 16.64
C ASP A 322 -14.60 -13.28 16.86
N PRO A 323 -13.70 -13.89 17.66
CA PRO A 323 -13.74 -15.33 17.95
C PRO A 323 -15.04 -15.79 18.63
N ARG A 324 -15.76 -14.88 19.28
CA ARG A 324 -17.00 -15.15 20.02
C ARG A 324 -18.25 -14.86 19.20
N ASN A 325 -18.17 -13.98 18.21
CA ASN A 325 -19.30 -13.57 17.38
C ASN A 325 -18.85 -13.25 15.93
N SER A 326 -19.05 -14.18 14.99
CA SER A 326 -18.63 -13.97 13.60
C SER A 326 -19.42 -12.89 12.85
N ASP A 327 -20.49 -12.32 13.42
CA ASP A 327 -21.16 -11.15 12.84
C ASP A 327 -20.38 -9.85 13.05
N ARG A 328 -19.40 -9.84 13.97
CA ARG A 328 -18.59 -8.67 14.31
C ARG A 328 -17.21 -8.77 13.66
N MET A 329 -16.92 -7.82 12.78
CA MET A 329 -15.64 -7.77 12.08
C MET A 329 -15.15 -6.34 11.90
N ILE A 330 -13.84 -6.19 11.73
CA ILE A 330 -13.22 -5.01 11.13
C ILE A 330 -12.39 -5.46 9.94
N VAL A 331 -12.45 -4.72 8.84
CA VAL A 331 -11.63 -4.95 7.65
C VAL A 331 -10.84 -3.69 7.31
N GLY A 332 -9.59 -3.88 6.87
CA GLY A 332 -8.72 -2.83 6.34
C GLY A 332 -8.61 -2.95 4.84
N ASN A 333 -8.72 -1.83 4.14
CA ASN A 333 -8.65 -1.75 2.68
C ASN A 333 -7.97 -0.44 2.21
N ASP A 334 -7.87 -0.21 0.90
CA ASP A 334 -7.19 0.98 0.34
C ASP A 334 -7.93 2.31 0.63
N GLY A 335 -9.17 2.26 1.12
CA GLY A 335 -9.97 3.41 1.57
C GLY A 335 -10.00 3.63 3.08
N GLY A 336 -9.32 2.79 3.89
CA GLY A 336 -9.28 2.92 5.35
C GLY A 336 -9.78 1.68 6.07
N ALA A 337 -10.46 1.89 7.20
CA ALA A 337 -11.00 0.80 8.00
C ALA A 337 -12.51 0.95 8.22
N GLU A 338 -13.21 -0.17 8.20
CA GLU A 338 -14.67 -0.22 8.38
C GLU A 338 -15.08 -1.43 9.22
N VAL A 339 -16.16 -1.26 9.98
CA VAL A 339 -16.64 -2.23 10.97
C VAL A 339 -18.03 -2.72 10.58
N THR A 340 -18.30 -4.01 10.81
CA THR A 340 -19.63 -4.60 10.66
C THR A 340 -20.07 -5.29 11.95
N TYR A 341 -21.38 -5.30 12.19
CA TYR A 341 -22.03 -5.99 13.31
C TYR A 341 -23.09 -7.01 12.85
N ASN A 342 -23.18 -7.26 11.55
CA ASN A 342 -24.19 -8.14 10.96
C ASN A 342 -23.61 -9.08 9.89
N GLY A 343 -22.32 -9.43 10.05
CA GLY A 343 -21.64 -10.40 9.21
C GLY A 343 -21.31 -9.87 7.81
N GLY A 344 -21.08 -8.57 7.69
CA GLY A 344 -20.68 -7.92 6.44
C GLY A 344 -21.85 -7.55 5.51
N LYS A 345 -23.08 -7.43 6.04
CA LYS A 345 -24.23 -6.93 5.25
C LYS A 345 -24.22 -5.41 5.15
N THR A 346 -23.75 -4.73 6.19
CA THR A 346 -23.52 -3.28 6.22
C THR A 346 -22.24 -2.97 6.97
N TRP A 347 -21.62 -1.84 6.64
CA TRP A 347 -20.32 -1.40 7.16
C TRP A 347 -20.40 0.06 7.61
N THR A 348 -19.57 0.46 8.58
CA THR A 348 -19.39 1.86 8.98
C THR A 348 -18.69 2.66 7.90
N ASP A 349 -18.79 3.99 7.95
CA ASP A 349 -18.13 4.89 7.01
C ASP A 349 -16.59 4.88 7.16
N GLN A 350 -15.91 5.38 6.12
CA GLN A 350 -14.44 5.49 6.05
C GLN A 350 -14.00 6.96 6.01
N ASP A 351 -14.37 7.70 7.03
CA ASP A 351 -14.19 9.15 7.16
C ASP A 351 -12.87 9.56 7.84
N GLN A 352 -11.98 8.61 8.05
CA GLN A 352 -10.72 8.84 8.75
C GLN A 352 -9.83 9.79 7.94
N ALA A 353 -9.28 10.84 8.57
CA ALA A 353 -8.46 11.84 7.88
C ALA A 353 -7.02 11.35 7.61
N THR A 354 -6.88 10.27 6.85
CA THR A 354 -5.63 9.56 6.55
C THR A 354 -5.31 9.53 5.06
N ALA A 355 -5.89 10.44 4.28
CA ALA A 355 -5.68 10.56 2.84
C ALA A 355 -4.20 10.61 2.46
N GLN A 356 -3.83 9.83 1.44
CA GLN A 356 -2.47 9.74 0.93
C GLN A 356 -2.34 10.54 -0.37
N PHE A 357 -1.72 11.71 -0.28
CA PHE A 357 -1.48 12.60 -1.42
C PHE A 357 -0.08 12.40 -2.00
N TYR A 358 0.00 12.27 -3.32
CA TYR A 358 1.28 12.26 -4.03
C TYR A 358 1.88 13.68 -4.14
N HIS A 359 1.03 14.65 -4.49
CA HIS A 359 1.38 16.05 -4.64
C HIS A 359 0.24 16.93 -4.11
N VAL A 360 0.59 18.12 -3.62
CA VAL A 360 -0.37 19.12 -3.16
C VAL A 360 -0.15 20.43 -3.93
N ALA A 361 -1.23 21.03 -4.41
CA ALA A 361 -1.22 22.34 -5.05
C ALA A 361 -2.20 23.30 -4.35
N VAL A 362 -2.05 24.59 -4.59
CA VAL A 362 -2.97 25.64 -4.13
C VAL A 362 -3.32 26.57 -5.28
N ASP A 363 -4.49 27.19 -5.21
CA ASP A 363 -4.86 28.26 -6.13
C ASP A 363 -4.56 29.67 -5.56
N ASN A 364 -4.90 30.70 -6.34
CA ASN A 364 -4.68 32.10 -6.01
C ASN A 364 -5.90 32.77 -5.35
N GLN A 365 -6.93 32.02 -4.94
CA GLN A 365 -8.12 32.59 -4.31
C GLN A 365 -7.84 33.04 -2.87
N PHE A 366 -8.76 33.81 -2.28
CA PHE A 366 -8.75 34.08 -0.83
C PHE A 366 -10.13 33.92 -0.20
N PRO A 367 -10.32 32.95 0.73
CA PRO A 367 -9.36 31.90 1.10
C PRO A 367 -8.96 31.02 -0.10
N TYR A 368 -7.70 30.56 -0.13
CA TYR A 368 -7.22 29.68 -1.20
C TYR A 368 -7.81 28.28 -1.07
N HIS A 369 -7.81 27.53 -2.16
CA HIS A 369 -8.20 26.11 -2.16
C HIS A 369 -6.95 25.24 -2.25
N VAL A 370 -7.03 24.03 -1.69
CA VAL A 370 -5.97 23.03 -1.66
C VAL A 370 -6.38 21.85 -2.52
N PHE A 371 -5.49 21.38 -3.38
CA PHE A 371 -5.75 20.32 -4.34
C PHE A 371 -4.77 19.17 -4.13
N GLY A 372 -5.22 17.94 -4.32
CA GLY A 372 -4.34 16.77 -4.31
C GLY A 372 -4.98 15.56 -4.97
N ALA A 373 -4.17 14.75 -5.67
CA ALA A 373 -4.56 13.42 -6.11
C ALA A 373 -4.44 12.45 -4.94
N GLN A 374 -5.57 11.91 -4.46
CA GLN A 374 -5.59 10.95 -3.35
C GLN A 374 -5.50 9.53 -3.89
N GLN A 375 -4.52 8.77 -3.42
CA GLN A 375 -4.34 7.37 -3.78
C GLN A 375 -5.61 6.54 -3.54
N ASP A 376 -5.88 5.64 -4.49
CA ASP A 376 -7.01 4.69 -4.53
C ASP A 376 -8.39 5.35 -4.41
N ASN A 377 -8.47 6.67 -4.67
CA ASN A 377 -9.65 7.53 -4.56
C ASN A 377 -9.68 8.58 -5.70
N SER A 378 -10.53 9.60 -5.64
CA SER A 378 -10.45 10.71 -6.61
C SER A 378 -9.41 11.78 -6.22
N SER A 379 -8.96 12.57 -7.18
CA SER A 379 -8.45 13.92 -6.90
C SER A 379 -9.48 14.74 -6.14
N VAL A 380 -9.00 15.60 -5.24
CA VAL A 380 -9.83 16.42 -4.36
C VAL A 380 -9.39 17.88 -4.39
N GLU A 381 -10.36 18.77 -4.33
CA GLU A 381 -10.27 20.20 -4.03
C GLU A 381 -10.86 20.43 -2.64
N ILE A 382 -10.18 21.18 -1.76
CA ILE A 382 -10.56 21.41 -0.37
C ILE A 382 -10.45 22.91 -0.06
N LEU A 383 -11.45 23.47 0.63
CA LEU A 383 -11.34 24.84 1.15
C LEU A 383 -10.22 24.94 2.20
N SER A 384 -9.33 25.92 2.10
CA SER A 384 -8.36 26.18 3.21
C SER A 384 -9.05 26.69 4.48
N ARG A 385 -10.22 27.32 4.34
CA ARG A 385 -11.02 27.88 5.43
C ARG A 385 -12.49 27.99 5.04
N THR A 386 -13.37 27.75 6.00
CA THR A 386 -14.83 27.94 5.89
C THR A 386 -15.33 28.96 6.92
N THR A 387 -16.56 29.44 6.76
CA THR A 387 -17.28 30.29 7.73
C THR A 387 -18.06 29.46 8.77
N SER A 388 -18.07 28.13 8.61
CA SER A 388 -18.64 27.18 9.57
C SER A 388 -17.71 26.96 10.78
N TYR A 389 -18.13 26.10 11.73
CA TYR A 389 -17.32 25.70 12.90
C TYR A 389 -16.02 24.96 12.56
N GLY A 390 -15.95 24.38 11.36
CA GLY A 390 -14.80 23.65 10.85
C GLY A 390 -15.07 23.23 9.40
N ILE A 391 -14.00 22.86 8.71
CA ILE A 391 -14.08 22.22 7.39
C ILE A 391 -14.71 20.84 7.62
N ASP A 392 -15.63 20.46 6.75
CA ASP A 392 -16.32 19.17 6.77
C ASP A 392 -16.61 18.69 5.32
N THR A 393 -17.31 17.58 5.17
CA THR A 393 -17.66 16.90 3.93
C THR A 393 -18.52 17.71 2.92
N LYS A 394 -18.80 18.98 3.19
CA LYS A 394 -19.42 19.90 2.23
C LYS A 394 -18.42 20.87 1.60
N ASP A 395 -17.21 20.93 2.15
CA ASP A 395 -16.16 21.90 1.84
C ASP A 395 -15.05 21.27 0.97
N TRP A 396 -15.35 20.14 0.32
CA TRP A 396 -14.48 19.36 -0.57
C TRP A 396 -15.25 18.91 -1.83
N TRP A 397 -14.53 18.79 -2.95
CA TRP A 397 -15.07 18.38 -4.24
C TRP A 397 -14.10 17.49 -5.00
N THR A 398 -14.61 16.66 -5.91
CA THR A 398 -13.77 16.00 -6.92
C THR A 398 -13.15 17.03 -7.86
N SER A 399 -11.92 16.78 -8.28
CA SER A 399 -11.18 17.62 -9.23
C SER A 399 -10.62 16.78 -10.39
N ALA A 400 -9.97 17.42 -11.38
CA ALA A 400 -9.42 16.76 -12.57
C ALA A 400 -8.51 15.55 -12.25
N GLY A 401 -8.45 14.62 -13.20
CA GLY A 401 -7.55 13.47 -13.14
C GLY A 401 -8.17 12.30 -12.39
N CYS A 402 -7.34 11.47 -11.78
CA CYS A 402 -7.81 10.30 -11.02
C CYS A 402 -7.16 10.22 -9.62
N GLU A 403 -6.82 9.02 -9.18
CA GLU A 403 -6.21 8.72 -7.88
C GLU A 403 -4.72 9.03 -7.77
N CYS A 404 -4.02 9.34 -8.86
CA CYS A 404 -2.57 9.51 -8.83
C CYS A 404 -2.06 10.70 -9.65
N GLY A 405 -0.92 11.22 -9.23
CA GLY A 405 -0.16 12.20 -9.98
C GLY A 405 -0.32 13.64 -9.54
N TYR A 406 0.09 14.54 -10.45
CA TYR A 406 0.00 15.98 -10.24
C TYR A 406 -1.43 16.46 -10.45
N ILE A 407 -1.76 17.53 -9.73
CA ILE A 407 -2.93 18.35 -9.98
C ILE A 407 -2.51 19.80 -9.95
N THR A 408 -2.95 20.57 -10.95
CA THR A 408 -2.56 21.97 -11.10
C THR A 408 -3.81 22.81 -11.41
N PRO A 409 -4.24 23.69 -10.49
CA PRO A 409 -5.35 24.60 -10.74
C PRO A 409 -4.90 25.72 -11.69
N HIS A 410 -5.81 26.15 -12.57
CA HIS A 410 -5.52 27.25 -13.48
C HIS A 410 -5.42 28.58 -12.69
N PRO A 411 -4.34 29.38 -12.85
CA PRO A 411 -4.05 30.51 -11.95
C PRO A 411 -5.02 31.71 -12.07
N VAL A 412 -5.82 31.78 -13.14
CA VAL A 412 -6.79 32.87 -13.39
C VAL A 412 -8.22 32.37 -13.66
N LYS A 413 -8.40 31.06 -13.93
CA LYS A 413 -9.69 30.40 -14.08
C LYS A 413 -9.81 29.32 -13.01
N PRO A 414 -10.02 29.66 -11.73
CA PRO A 414 -9.87 28.70 -10.63
C PRO A 414 -10.91 27.56 -10.62
N HIS A 415 -11.93 27.61 -11.50
CA HIS A 415 -12.85 26.51 -11.75
C HIS A 415 -12.30 25.47 -12.75
N VAL A 416 -11.18 25.76 -13.40
CA VAL A 416 -10.48 24.86 -14.33
C VAL A 416 -9.27 24.25 -13.63
N THR A 417 -9.18 22.93 -13.67
CA THR A 417 -8.05 22.17 -13.13
C THR A 417 -7.52 21.18 -14.16
N TYR A 418 -6.23 20.87 -14.06
CA TYR A 418 -5.57 19.84 -14.85
C TYR A 418 -5.05 18.77 -13.90
N GLY A 419 -5.34 17.49 -14.19
CA GLY A 419 -5.01 16.39 -13.29
C GLY A 419 -4.52 15.17 -14.04
N GLY A 420 -3.46 14.56 -13.51
CA GLY A 420 -2.86 13.35 -14.05
C GLY A 420 -3.59 12.09 -13.61
N CYS A 421 -3.18 10.99 -14.22
CA CYS A 421 -3.54 9.64 -13.83
C CYS A 421 -2.49 8.66 -14.41
N TYR A 422 -2.53 7.42 -13.94
CA TYR A 422 -1.64 6.36 -14.40
C TYR A 422 -1.83 6.10 -15.90
N ALA A 423 -0.84 5.44 -16.51
CA ALA A 423 -0.79 5.20 -17.95
C ALA A 423 -0.85 6.48 -18.82
N GLY A 424 -0.44 7.63 -18.24
CA GLY A 424 -0.29 8.90 -18.95
C GLY A 424 -1.58 9.69 -19.16
N TYR A 425 -2.70 9.28 -18.56
CA TYR A 425 -3.95 10.02 -18.69
C TYR A 425 -3.83 11.43 -18.09
N LEU A 426 -4.40 12.41 -18.80
CA LEU A 426 -4.45 13.81 -18.41
C LEU A 426 -5.86 14.35 -18.64
N GLY A 427 -6.52 14.76 -17.55
CA GLY A 427 -7.84 15.36 -17.56
C GLY A 427 -7.77 16.87 -17.40
N ARG A 428 -8.59 17.60 -18.17
CA ARG A 428 -8.99 18.99 -17.90
C ARG A 428 -10.41 18.99 -17.38
N TYR A 429 -10.62 19.48 -16.17
CA TYR A 429 -11.94 19.55 -15.54
C TYR A 429 -12.38 21.00 -15.38
N ASP A 430 -13.61 21.30 -15.80
CA ASP A 430 -14.29 22.56 -15.54
C ASP A 430 -15.44 22.32 -14.54
N ARG A 431 -15.24 22.77 -13.29
CA ARG A 431 -16.21 22.56 -12.21
C ARG A 431 -17.53 23.32 -12.42
N LEU A 432 -17.57 24.41 -13.19
CA LEU A 432 -18.82 25.14 -13.43
C LEU A 432 -19.77 24.35 -14.31
N THR A 433 -19.22 23.60 -15.27
CA THR A 433 -20.00 22.79 -16.21
C THR A 433 -20.06 21.31 -15.81
N GLY A 434 -19.15 20.87 -14.95
CA GLY A 434 -18.95 19.46 -14.61
C GLY A 434 -18.30 18.65 -15.74
N GLN A 435 -17.75 19.31 -16.76
CA GLN A 435 -17.15 18.64 -17.92
C GLN A 435 -15.69 18.27 -17.64
N GLU A 436 -15.35 16.99 -17.85
CA GLU A 436 -13.97 16.52 -17.95
C GLU A 436 -13.62 16.16 -19.39
N GLN A 437 -12.43 16.55 -19.83
CA GLN A 437 -11.89 16.29 -21.16
C GLN A 437 -10.54 15.60 -21.05
N ASN A 438 -10.38 14.47 -21.75
CA ASN A 438 -9.08 13.85 -21.92
C ASN A 438 -8.26 14.68 -22.92
N ILE A 439 -7.15 15.24 -22.43
CA ILE A 439 -6.25 16.13 -23.16
C ILE A 439 -4.82 15.55 -23.24
N MET A 440 -4.68 14.22 -23.25
CA MET A 440 -3.38 13.55 -23.34
C MET A 440 -2.58 14.00 -24.57
N PRO A 441 -1.24 14.21 -24.44
CA PRO A 441 -0.36 14.45 -25.60
C PRO A 441 -0.38 13.34 -26.64
N TRP A 442 -0.69 12.12 -26.20
CA TRP A 442 -0.77 10.94 -27.04
C TRP A 442 -1.84 10.01 -26.50
N GLN A 443 -2.88 9.74 -27.29
CA GLN A 443 -4.03 8.91 -26.90
C GLN A 443 -3.69 7.42 -26.99
N GLU A 444 -2.76 6.98 -26.16
CA GLU A 444 -2.43 5.58 -25.94
C GLU A 444 -2.49 5.30 -24.45
N TYR A 445 -3.38 4.40 -24.06
CA TYR A 445 -3.42 3.93 -22.69
C TYR A 445 -2.34 2.87 -22.49
N ALA A 446 -1.23 3.27 -21.88
CA ALA A 446 -0.06 2.40 -21.73
C ALA A 446 -0.39 1.16 -20.88
N THR A 447 -0.08 -0.02 -21.42
CA THR A 447 -0.14 -1.30 -20.72
C THR A 447 1.10 -2.11 -21.05
N GLY A 448 1.54 -2.98 -20.14
CA GLY A 448 2.68 -3.86 -20.41
C GLY A 448 4.02 -3.22 -20.08
N ALA A 449 5.07 -3.61 -20.79
CA ALA A 449 6.42 -3.16 -20.50
C ALA A 449 6.63 -1.72 -20.99
N ALA A 450 7.39 -0.90 -20.27
CA ALA A 450 7.66 0.48 -20.66
C ALA A 450 8.31 0.61 -22.06
N SER A 451 9.05 -0.42 -22.50
CA SER A 451 9.65 -0.46 -23.84
C SER A 451 8.63 -0.63 -24.98
N GLU A 452 7.39 -0.97 -24.66
CA GLU A 452 6.30 -1.14 -25.64
C GLU A 452 5.52 0.17 -25.86
N SER A 453 5.68 1.15 -24.95
CA SER A 453 5.01 2.45 -25.03
C SER A 453 5.82 3.45 -25.85
N LYS A 454 5.15 4.22 -26.70
CA LYS A 454 5.79 5.32 -27.45
C LYS A 454 6.31 6.42 -26.52
N PHE A 455 5.48 6.79 -25.54
CA PHE A 455 5.83 7.75 -24.50
C PHE A 455 5.67 7.10 -23.14
N ARG A 456 6.71 7.18 -22.32
CA ARG A 456 6.75 6.63 -20.98
C ARG A 456 6.33 7.71 -19.99
N PHE A 457 5.04 7.75 -19.68
CA PHE A 457 4.54 8.61 -18.63
C PHE A 457 4.71 7.93 -17.29
N GLN A 458 5.25 8.66 -16.33
CA GLN A 458 5.40 8.19 -14.95
C GLN A 458 4.03 8.16 -14.26
N TRP A 459 3.85 7.32 -13.25
CA TRP A 459 2.67 7.26 -12.38
C TRP A 459 2.23 8.64 -11.82
N THR A 460 3.17 9.54 -11.59
CA THR A 460 2.99 10.91 -11.10
C THR A 460 3.73 11.92 -11.98
N PHE A 461 3.48 11.88 -13.30
CA PHE A 461 4.17 12.79 -14.21
C PHE A 461 3.83 14.28 -13.95
N PRO A 462 4.83 15.20 -14.05
CA PRO A 462 4.63 16.64 -13.90
C PRO A 462 3.56 17.25 -14.79
N ILE A 463 2.76 18.15 -14.21
CA ILE A 463 1.78 19.00 -14.91
C ILE A 463 1.99 20.44 -14.41
N VAL A 464 2.53 21.31 -15.25
CA VAL A 464 2.99 22.64 -14.82
C VAL A 464 2.43 23.73 -15.73
N ILE A 465 1.81 24.74 -15.13
CA ILE A 465 1.43 25.97 -15.85
C ILE A 465 2.57 26.98 -15.73
N SER A 466 2.89 27.66 -16.82
CA SER A 466 3.93 28.70 -16.81
C SER A 466 3.62 29.80 -15.79
N PRO A 467 4.59 30.21 -14.94
CA PRO A 467 4.43 31.36 -14.07
C PRO A 467 4.36 32.69 -14.85
N HIS A 468 4.69 32.70 -16.15
CA HIS A 468 4.72 33.90 -17.00
C HIS A 468 3.53 34.01 -17.96
N ASP A 469 2.84 32.90 -18.23
CA ASP A 469 1.74 32.87 -19.18
C ASP A 469 0.73 31.77 -18.80
N PRO A 470 -0.46 32.14 -18.29
CA PRO A 470 -1.40 31.16 -17.75
C PRO A 470 -2.03 30.26 -18.82
N ASN A 471 -1.81 30.51 -20.12
CA ASN A 471 -2.25 29.65 -21.21
C ASN A 471 -1.23 28.57 -21.59
N VAL A 472 0.00 28.65 -21.07
CA VAL A 472 1.07 27.71 -21.38
C VAL A 472 1.07 26.58 -20.34
N LEU A 473 0.78 25.37 -20.81
CA LEU A 473 0.77 24.15 -20.01
C LEU A 473 1.91 23.22 -20.47
N TYR A 474 2.64 22.66 -19.52
CA TYR A 474 3.69 21.68 -19.73
C TYR A 474 3.32 20.35 -19.07
N VAL A 475 3.61 19.25 -19.76
CA VAL A 475 3.59 17.90 -19.17
C VAL A 475 4.79 17.10 -19.66
N THR A 476 5.16 16.06 -18.91
CA THR A 476 6.36 15.29 -19.24
C THR A 476 6.12 13.79 -19.30
N ALA A 477 6.79 13.14 -20.25
CA ALA A 477 7.05 11.70 -20.31
C ALA A 477 8.57 11.52 -20.16
N GLN A 478 9.22 10.76 -21.04
CA GLN A 478 10.66 10.91 -21.29
C GLN A 478 11.02 12.21 -22.05
N ASN A 479 9.99 12.88 -22.61
CA ASN A 479 10.06 14.15 -23.34
C ASN A 479 9.25 15.23 -22.62
N VAL A 480 9.49 16.50 -22.96
CA VAL A 480 8.68 17.65 -22.54
C VAL A 480 7.68 18.00 -23.64
N PHE A 481 6.40 18.12 -23.28
CA PHE A 481 5.33 18.59 -24.14
C PHE A 481 4.83 19.96 -23.66
N ARG A 482 4.51 20.83 -24.62
CA ARG A 482 3.93 22.15 -24.37
C ARG A 482 2.63 22.33 -25.14
N SER A 483 1.62 22.85 -24.47
CA SER A 483 0.37 23.34 -25.05
C SER A 483 0.24 24.85 -24.79
N THR A 484 -0.42 25.55 -25.70
CA THR A 484 -0.80 26.97 -25.55
C THR A 484 -2.32 27.19 -25.69
N ASP A 485 -3.09 26.09 -25.67
CA ASP A 485 -4.53 26.04 -25.93
C ASP A 485 -5.23 25.12 -24.92
N GLU A 486 -4.80 25.17 -23.67
CA GLU A 486 -5.38 24.40 -22.54
C GLU A 486 -5.34 22.86 -22.74
N GLY A 487 -4.33 22.35 -23.44
CA GLY A 487 -4.12 20.93 -23.70
C GLY A 487 -4.85 20.38 -24.92
N MET A 488 -5.52 21.23 -25.71
CA MET A 488 -6.22 20.78 -26.93
C MET A 488 -5.23 20.34 -28.02
N SER A 489 -4.03 20.91 -28.05
CA SER A 489 -2.92 20.44 -28.88
C SER A 489 -1.57 20.54 -28.17
N TRP A 490 -0.64 19.67 -28.56
CA TRP A 490 0.67 19.54 -27.92
C TRP A 490 1.81 19.60 -28.92
N THR A 491 2.86 20.34 -28.56
CA THR A 491 4.15 20.34 -29.25
C THR A 491 5.18 19.68 -28.34
N MET A 492 5.87 18.66 -28.85
CA MET A 492 7.03 18.10 -28.17
C MET A 492 8.22 19.04 -28.34
N ILE A 493 8.79 19.53 -27.23
CA ILE A 493 9.85 20.55 -27.21
C ILE A 493 11.15 19.99 -26.61
N SER A 494 11.34 18.68 -26.59
CA SER A 494 12.61 18.08 -26.18
C SER A 494 12.84 16.73 -26.86
N PRO A 495 14.10 16.29 -26.99
CA PRO A 495 14.41 14.88 -27.18
C PRO A 495 14.09 14.08 -25.90
N ASP A 496 14.40 12.78 -25.90
CA ASP A 496 14.42 11.99 -24.66
C ASP A 496 15.53 12.55 -23.75
N LEU A 497 15.16 13.02 -22.55
CA LEU A 497 16.07 13.65 -21.59
C LEU A 497 16.48 12.69 -20.46
N THR A 498 16.35 11.39 -20.69
CA THR A 498 16.63 10.32 -19.74
C THR A 498 17.81 9.47 -20.23
N ARG A 499 18.27 8.52 -19.43
CA ARG A 499 19.29 7.54 -19.84
C ARG A 499 18.76 6.54 -20.88
N ASN A 500 17.44 6.37 -20.93
CA ASN A 500 16.74 5.45 -21.84
C ASN A 500 17.34 4.03 -21.84
N ASP A 501 17.63 3.49 -20.65
CA ASP A 501 18.15 2.13 -20.52
C ASP A 501 17.04 1.09 -20.73
N THR A 502 16.95 0.57 -21.95
CA THR A 502 15.92 -0.42 -22.33
C THR A 502 15.97 -1.73 -21.54
N ALA A 503 17.07 -2.02 -20.81
CA ALA A 503 17.14 -3.16 -19.91
C ALA A 503 16.28 -2.95 -18.65
N LYS A 504 16.01 -1.70 -18.29
CA LYS A 504 15.16 -1.28 -17.16
C LYS A 504 13.73 -0.92 -17.57
N GLN A 505 13.33 -1.28 -18.78
CA GLN A 505 12.00 -0.97 -19.32
C GLN A 505 11.18 -2.24 -19.58
N LYS A 506 11.52 -3.34 -18.89
CA LYS A 506 10.92 -4.67 -19.08
C LYS A 506 9.70 -4.90 -18.18
N SER A 507 8.97 -5.96 -18.48
CA SER A 507 7.81 -6.41 -17.71
C SER A 507 8.17 -6.73 -16.25
N SER A 508 7.36 -6.26 -15.30
CA SER A 508 7.55 -6.36 -13.85
C SER A 508 6.63 -7.41 -13.20
N GLY A 509 6.87 -7.75 -11.94
CA GLY A 509 6.10 -8.70 -11.13
C GLY A 509 6.86 -9.97 -10.73
N GLY A 510 8.00 -10.24 -11.37
CA GLY A 510 8.82 -11.41 -11.08
C GLY A 510 8.43 -12.65 -11.91
N PRO A 511 8.84 -13.85 -11.47
CA PRO A 511 8.74 -15.08 -12.27
C PRO A 511 7.34 -15.72 -12.30
N ILE A 512 6.45 -15.43 -11.33
CA ILE A 512 5.14 -16.09 -11.20
C ILE A 512 4.01 -15.20 -11.72
N THR A 513 3.79 -14.05 -11.08
CA THR A 513 2.69 -13.14 -11.42
C THR A 513 3.24 -11.83 -11.93
N LYS A 514 2.91 -11.46 -13.17
CA LYS A 514 3.28 -10.15 -13.72
C LYS A 514 2.36 -9.04 -13.19
N ASP A 515 2.92 -7.84 -13.00
CA ASP A 515 2.20 -6.60 -12.72
C ASP A 515 2.82 -5.48 -13.55
N ASN A 516 2.03 -4.88 -14.44
CA ASN A 516 2.49 -3.84 -15.37
C ASN A 516 1.47 -2.70 -15.35
N THR A 517 1.39 -2.02 -14.22
CA THR A 517 0.44 -0.93 -13.97
C THR A 517 1.01 0.44 -14.28
N THR A 518 2.22 0.54 -14.83
CA THR A 518 2.99 1.78 -15.09
C THR A 518 3.66 2.41 -13.87
N VAL A 519 3.45 1.89 -12.65
CA VAL A 519 4.21 2.32 -11.45
C VAL A 519 5.72 2.13 -11.64
N GLU A 520 6.10 1.06 -12.35
CA GLU A 520 7.49 0.70 -12.65
C GLU A 520 8.03 1.29 -13.95
N PHE A 521 7.31 2.22 -14.59
CA PHE A 521 7.86 2.93 -15.74
C PHE A 521 9.02 3.81 -15.26
N TYR A 522 10.19 3.53 -15.82
CA TYR A 522 11.46 4.17 -15.49
C TYR A 522 12.09 4.79 -16.75
N ASN A 523 13.14 5.59 -16.57
CA ASN A 523 13.65 6.48 -17.60
C ASN A 523 12.55 7.42 -18.09
N THR A 524 12.01 8.18 -17.14
CA THR A 524 11.00 9.23 -17.33
C THR A 524 11.46 10.54 -16.69
N ILE A 525 10.97 11.68 -17.17
CA ILE A 525 11.12 12.96 -16.48
C ILE A 525 10.14 12.98 -15.31
N PHE A 526 10.68 12.99 -14.10
CA PHE A 526 9.92 12.92 -12.85
C PHE A 526 9.62 14.29 -12.25
N SER A 527 10.48 15.28 -12.50
CA SER A 527 10.30 16.66 -12.07
C SER A 527 10.53 17.64 -13.21
N PHE A 528 9.75 18.73 -13.22
CA PHE A 528 9.81 19.78 -14.21
C PHE A 528 9.48 21.13 -13.57
N ALA A 529 10.19 22.19 -13.95
CA ALA A 529 9.89 23.55 -13.53
C ALA A 529 10.28 24.58 -14.60
N GLU A 530 9.47 25.62 -14.76
CA GLU A 530 9.88 26.84 -15.46
C GLU A 530 10.34 27.88 -14.42
N SER A 531 11.45 28.56 -14.68
CA SER A 531 11.98 29.60 -13.81
C SER A 531 10.96 30.72 -13.61
N PRO A 532 10.61 31.10 -12.36
CA PRO A 532 9.75 32.26 -12.12
C PRO A 532 10.47 33.60 -12.40
N LYS A 533 11.79 33.59 -12.59
CA LYS A 533 12.60 34.80 -12.84
C LYS A 533 12.79 35.11 -14.31
N GLU A 534 12.75 34.11 -15.18
CA GLU A 534 13.05 34.26 -16.60
C GLU A 534 12.19 33.32 -17.44
N LYS A 535 11.35 33.89 -18.31
CA LYS A 535 10.46 33.14 -19.19
C LYS A 535 11.27 32.28 -20.17
N GLY A 536 10.86 31.02 -20.33
CA GLY A 536 11.51 30.08 -21.26
C GLY A 536 12.79 29.42 -20.72
N VAL A 537 13.16 29.67 -19.46
CA VAL A 537 14.18 28.87 -18.77
C VAL A 537 13.50 27.68 -18.10
N LEU A 538 13.71 26.48 -18.64
CA LEU A 538 13.05 25.24 -18.24
C LEU A 538 14.05 24.26 -17.63
N TRP A 539 13.65 23.56 -16.59
CA TRP A 539 14.44 22.54 -15.91
C TRP A 539 13.70 21.21 -15.89
N THR A 540 14.44 20.12 -16.09
CA THR A 540 13.93 18.75 -15.95
C THR A 540 14.84 17.92 -15.04
N GLY A 541 14.23 16.99 -14.33
CA GLY A 541 14.90 15.99 -13.51
C GLY A 541 14.28 14.62 -13.77
N SER A 542 15.09 13.63 -14.11
CA SER A 542 14.60 12.27 -14.39
C SER A 542 14.65 11.36 -13.17
N ASP A 543 13.90 10.26 -13.24
CA ASP A 543 13.95 9.17 -12.26
C ASP A 543 15.27 8.37 -12.30
N ASP A 544 16.08 8.57 -13.34
CA ASP A 544 17.39 7.95 -13.54
C ASP A 544 18.59 8.90 -13.33
N GLY A 545 18.36 10.08 -12.75
CA GLY A 545 19.38 10.95 -12.18
C GLY A 545 19.95 12.00 -13.13
N LEU A 546 19.32 12.24 -14.28
CA LEU A 546 19.71 13.30 -15.19
C LEU A 546 18.98 14.61 -14.89
N ILE A 547 19.72 15.71 -14.95
CA ILE A 547 19.19 17.08 -14.84
C ILE A 547 19.52 17.80 -16.14
N HIS A 548 18.50 18.40 -16.77
CA HIS A 548 18.70 19.24 -17.95
C HIS A 548 18.11 20.63 -17.75
N ILE A 549 18.71 21.60 -18.44
CA ILE A 549 18.21 22.97 -18.53
C ILE A 549 18.07 23.39 -19.99
N SER A 550 16.97 24.05 -20.32
CA SER A 550 16.81 24.85 -21.54
C SER A 550 16.77 26.33 -21.17
N ARG A 551 17.42 27.19 -21.97
CA ARG A 551 17.38 28.65 -21.82
C ARG A 551 16.76 29.36 -23.03
N ASP A 552 16.16 28.60 -23.94
CA ASP A 552 15.63 29.07 -25.22
C ASP A 552 14.22 28.51 -25.48
N ASN A 553 13.45 28.30 -24.40
CA ASN A 553 12.07 27.82 -24.42
C ASN A 553 11.91 26.44 -25.07
N GLY A 554 12.86 25.53 -24.78
CA GLY A 554 12.87 24.14 -25.23
C GLY A 554 13.46 23.92 -26.63
N GLN A 555 14.13 24.89 -27.24
CA GLN A 555 14.77 24.66 -28.54
C GLN A 555 16.06 23.82 -28.39
N SER A 556 16.80 24.03 -27.31
CA SER A 556 17.97 23.25 -26.94
C SER A 556 17.97 22.92 -25.44
N TRP A 557 18.61 21.79 -25.11
CA TRP A 557 18.70 21.27 -23.75
C TRP A 557 20.14 20.93 -23.41
N GLN A 558 20.63 21.45 -22.29
CA GLN A 558 21.96 21.20 -21.76
C GLN A 558 21.85 20.26 -20.56
N ASN A 559 22.59 19.15 -20.59
CA ASN A 559 22.76 18.30 -19.41
C ASN A 559 23.66 18.99 -18.38
N VAL A 560 23.13 19.17 -17.17
CA VAL A 560 23.78 19.82 -16.02
C VAL A 560 23.76 18.91 -14.79
N SER A 561 23.67 17.60 -15.00
CA SER A 561 23.63 16.59 -13.95
C SER A 561 24.84 16.69 -13.02
N ILE A 562 24.61 16.39 -11.74
CA ILE A 562 25.67 16.34 -10.73
C ILE A 562 26.66 15.22 -11.12
N LYS A 563 27.94 15.58 -11.25
CA LYS A 563 29.00 14.60 -11.55
C LYS A 563 29.07 13.56 -10.45
N ASP A 564 29.25 12.30 -10.83
CA ASP A 564 29.39 11.15 -9.92
C ASP A 564 28.16 10.85 -9.04
N PHE A 565 26.99 11.45 -9.31
CA PHE A 565 25.73 11.17 -8.61
C PHE A 565 25.22 9.73 -8.84
N GLY A 566 25.55 9.13 -9.99
CA GLY A 566 25.04 7.81 -10.38
C GLY A 566 23.60 7.88 -10.88
N GLU A 567 22.81 6.86 -10.54
CA GLU A 567 21.36 6.85 -10.74
C GLU A 567 20.64 7.23 -9.45
N GLY A 568 19.57 7.99 -9.58
CA GLY A 568 18.73 8.38 -8.47
C GLY A 568 17.56 9.23 -8.94
N LEU A 569 16.53 9.31 -8.10
CA LEU A 569 15.34 10.08 -8.40
C LEU A 569 15.60 11.58 -8.17
N ILE A 570 15.47 12.40 -9.23
CA ILE A 570 15.35 13.85 -9.06
C ILE A 570 13.87 14.16 -8.75
N SER A 571 13.51 14.09 -7.47
CA SER A 571 12.12 14.13 -7.02
C SER A 571 11.46 15.50 -7.18
N ILE A 572 12.21 16.58 -6.99
CA ILE A 572 11.70 17.97 -6.98
C ILE A 572 12.77 18.91 -7.56
N ILE A 573 12.32 19.95 -8.27
CA ILE A 573 13.12 21.12 -8.65
C ILE A 573 12.43 22.35 -8.06
N GLU A 574 13.10 23.01 -7.11
CA GLU A 574 12.64 24.29 -6.54
C GLU A 574 13.52 25.43 -7.07
N LEU A 575 12.89 26.49 -7.60
CA LEU A 575 13.54 27.60 -8.33
C LEU A 575 13.29 28.97 -7.70
#